data_AF-A0A4W5K5X9-F1
#
_entry.id   AF-A0A4W5K5X9-F1
#
_cell.length_a   1.000
_cell.length_b   1.000
_cell.length_c   1.000
_cell.angle_alpha   90.00
_cell.angle_beta   90.00
_cell.angle_gamma   90.00
#
_symmetry.space_group_name_H-M   'P 1'
#
loop_
_entity.id
_entity.type
_entity.pdbx_description
1 polymer ?
#
loop_
_entity_poly.entity_id
_entity_poly.type
_entity_poly.pdbx_seq_one_letter_code
_entity_poly.pdbx_strand_id
1 'polypeptide(L)'
;MQSFLPLINIPVSAPHQAINLLPANTQIREIRVFLESVLEEKAQRKRFDQVLKSLLQAEFLRVQEERIFHQQVKCTISDEKTCRVCKKKMGNSAFARYPNGVVVHYFCCKDRGVCPTEQ
;
A
#
# COMPACT_ATOMS: atom_id res chain seq x y z
N MET A 1 25.58 -43.31 -28.45
CA MET A 1 24.87 -42.08 -28.88
C MET A 1 24.28 -41.41 -27.65
N GLN A 2 24.58 -40.11 -27.51
CA GLN A 2 23.97 -39.14 -26.61
C GLN A 2 24.29 -39.27 -25.12
N SER A 3 25.47 -38.75 -24.77
CA SER A 3 25.79 -38.20 -23.47
C SER A 3 24.79 -37.08 -23.10
N PHE A 4 23.94 -37.35 -22.12
CA PHE A 4 23.27 -36.32 -21.37
C PHE A 4 24.30 -35.64 -20.48
N LEU A 5 24.81 -34.49 -20.92
CA LEU A 5 25.46 -33.55 -20.01
C LEU A 5 24.35 -32.92 -19.15
N PRO A 6 24.47 -32.90 -17.82
CA PRO A 6 23.48 -32.26 -16.98
C PRO A 6 23.50 -30.77 -17.27
N LEU A 7 22.34 -30.23 -17.66
CA LEU A 7 22.05 -28.81 -17.59
C LEU A 7 22.32 -28.38 -16.15
N ILE A 8 23.48 -27.77 -15.93
CA ILE A 8 23.83 -27.19 -14.64
C ILE A 8 22.85 -26.04 -14.46
N ASN A 9 21.78 -26.34 -13.73
CA ASN A 9 20.88 -25.36 -13.18
C ASN A 9 21.65 -24.67 -12.05
N ILE A 10 22.57 -23.77 -12.41
CA ILE A 10 23.34 -22.98 -11.45
C ILE A 10 22.29 -22.07 -10.78
N PRO A 11 21.99 -22.27 -9.48
CA PRO A 11 21.11 -21.36 -8.77
C PRO A 11 21.71 -19.97 -8.90
N VAL A 12 20.86 -18.94 -8.91
CA VAL A 12 21.22 -17.51 -8.98
C VAL A 12 22.16 -17.13 -7.82
N SER A 13 23.40 -17.61 -7.88
CA SER A 13 24.55 -17.16 -7.13
C SER A 13 25.05 -15.96 -7.91
N ALA A 14 25.39 -14.92 -7.17
CA ALA A 14 25.65 -13.63 -7.77
C ALA A 14 26.73 -13.79 -8.88
N PRO A 15 26.51 -13.33 -10.12
CA PRO A 15 27.35 -13.66 -11.28
C PRO A 15 28.84 -13.35 -11.12
N HIS A 16 29.22 -12.50 -10.16
CA HIS A 16 30.62 -12.29 -9.77
C HIS A 16 31.28 -13.54 -9.16
N GLN A 17 30.51 -14.41 -8.52
CA GLN A 17 30.98 -15.67 -7.93
C GLN A 17 31.26 -16.73 -9.02
N ALA A 18 30.49 -16.70 -10.11
CA ALA A 18 30.68 -17.60 -11.24
C ALA A 18 32.01 -17.34 -11.98
N ILE A 19 32.52 -16.10 -11.95
CA ILE A 19 33.82 -15.76 -12.53
C ILE A 19 34.95 -16.53 -11.83
N ASN A 20 34.84 -16.80 -10.53
CA ASN A 20 35.85 -17.54 -9.76
C ASN A 20 35.90 -19.04 -10.13
N LEU A 21 34.90 -19.54 -10.86
CA LEU A 21 34.85 -20.94 -11.30
C LEU A 21 35.54 -21.15 -12.66
N LEU A 22 35.95 -20.06 -13.33
CA LEU A 22 36.61 -20.13 -14.62
C LEU A 22 38.09 -20.52 -14.46
N PRO A 23 38.64 -21.35 -15.37
CA PRO A 23 40.08 -21.56 -15.45
C PRO A 23 40.85 -20.25 -15.52
N ALA A 24 42.01 -20.16 -14.87
CA ALA A 24 42.81 -18.93 -14.77
C ALA A 24 43.27 -18.36 -16.14
N ASN A 25 43.28 -19.19 -17.18
CA ASN A 25 43.64 -18.83 -18.54
C ASN A 25 42.42 -18.49 -19.44
N THR A 26 41.21 -18.45 -18.89
CA THR A 26 40.00 -18.07 -19.64
C THR A 26 40.13 -16.62 -20.09
N GLN A 27 39.99 -16.38 -21.39
CA GLN A 27 40.11 -15.03 -21.92
C GLN A 27 38.77 -14.31 -21.81
N ILE A 28 38.79 -13.03 -21.42
CA ILE A 28 37.56 -12.22 -21.26
C ILE A 28 36.71 -12.21 -22.54
N ARG A 29 37.35 -12.24 -23.72
CA ARG A 29 36.65 -12.31 -25.01
C ARG A 29 35.73 -13.53 -25.14
N GLU A 30 36.09 -14.65 -24.50
CA GLU A 30 35.36 -15.93 -24.57
C GLU A 30 34.07 -15.87 -23.76
N ILE A 31 34.00 -14.99 -22.76
CA ILE A 31 32.85 -14.82 -21.86
C ILE A 31 32.12 -13.48 -22.04
N ARG A 32 32.57 -12.64 -22.99
CA ARG A 32 32.05 -11.29 -23.22
C ARG A 32 30.53 -11.26 -23.36
N VAL A 33 29.99 -12.09 -24.25
CA VAL A 33 28.55 -12.13 -24.57
C VAL A 33 27.74 -12.49 -23.32
N PHE A 34 28.23 -13.44 -22.52
CA PHE A 34 27.60 -13.81 -21.26
C PHE A 34 27.59 -12.64 -20.27
N LEU A 35 28.73 -11.97 -20.06
CA LEU A 35 28.83 -10.82 -19.16
C LEU A 35 27.91 -9.67 -19.59
N GLU A 36 27.87 -9.35 -20.88
CA GLU A 36 26.99 -8.33 -21.44
C GLU A 36 25.51 -8.67 -21.17
N SER A 37 25.11 -9.91 -21.44
CA SER A 37 23.73 -10.38 -21.24
C SER A 37 23.31 -10.31 -19.78
N VAL A 38 24.18 -10.74 -18.85
CA VAL A 38 23.92 -10.72 -17.42
C VAL A 38 23.82 -9.29 -16.87
N LEU A 39 24.71 -8.40 -17.32
CA LEU A 39 24.68 -7.00 -16.91
C LEU A 39 23.42 -6.30 -17.42
N GLU A 40 23.04 -6.58 -18.66
CA GLU A 40 21.81 -6.04 -19.25
C GLU A 40 20.56 -6.54 -18.51
N GLU A 41 20.45 -7.84 -18.26
CA GLU A 41 19.33 -8.41 -17.50
C GLU A 41 19.23 -7.76 -16.11
N LYS A 42 20.36 -7.62 -15.40
CA LYS A 42 20.39 -6.96 -14.10
C LYS A 42 19.98 -5.50 -14.15
N ALA A 43 20.42 -4.77 -15.17
CA ALA A 43 20.05 -3.37 -15.36
C ALA A 43 18.55 -3.23 -15.68
N GLN A 44 18.01 -4.11 -16.52
CA GLN A 44 16.59 -4.18 -16.83
C GLN A 44 15.76 -4.49 -15.58
N ARG A 45 16.13 -5.53 -14.82
CA ARG A 45 15.45 -5.91 -13.58
C ARG A 45 15.49 -4.78 -12.55
N LYS A 46 16.65 -4.14 -12.35
CA LYS A 46 16.76 -2.98 -11.44
C LYS A 46 15.83 -1.83 -11.84
N ARG A 47 15.75 -1.50 -13.13
CA ARG A 47 14.85 -0.44 -13.63
C ARG A 47 13.38 -0.82 -13.41
N PHE A 48 13.02 -2.07 -13.72
CA PHE A 48 11.68 -2.57 -13.49
C PHE A 48 11.30 -2.51 -12.00
N ASP A 49 12.15 -3.04 -11.12
CA ASP A 49 11.92 -3.06 -9.68
C ASP A 49 11.82 -1.64 -9.11
N GLN A 50 12.61 -0.70 -9.63
CA GLN A 50 12.54 0.71 -9.24
C GLN A 50 11.18 1.31 -9.58
N VAL A 51 10.68 1.09 -10.80
CA VAL A 51 9.35 1.56 -11.22
C VAL A 51 8.26 0.89 -10.38
N LEU A 52 8.31 -0.43 -10.22
CA LEU A 52 7.34 -1.19 -9.43
C LEU A 52 7.30 -0.69 -7.98
N LYS A 53 8.46 -0.48 -7.35
CA LYS A 53 8.56 0.07 -5.99
C LYS A 53 7.90 1.46 -5.91
N SER A 54 8.17 2.33 -6.87
CA SER A 54 7.56 3.67 -6.91
C SER A 54 6.05 3.60 -7.07
N LEU A 55 5.52 2.71 -7.91
CA LEU A 55 4.08 2.51 -8.08
C LEU A 55 3.41 2.00 -6.80
N LEU A 56 4.01 0.98 -6.17
CA LEU A 56 3.50 0.44 -4.90
C LEU A 56 3.52 1.49 -3.79
N GLN A 57 4.59 2.30 -3.72
CA GLN A 57 4.69 3.38 -2.73
C GLN A 57 3.62 4.45 -2.97
N ALA A 58 3.37 4.83 -4.23
CA ALA A 58 2.33 5.80 -4.57
C ALA A 58 0.93 5.29 -4.17
N GLU A 59 0.63 4.02 -4.45
CA GLU A 59 -0.65 3.41 -4.09
C GLU A 59 -0.81 3.30 -2.57
N PHE A 60 0.25 2.91 -1.86
CA PHE A 60 0.24 2.89 -0.39
C PHE A 60 -0.07 4.27 0.20
N LEU A 61 0.58 5.32 -0.32
CA LEU A 61 0.34 6.69 0.14
C LEU A 61 -1.10 7.15 -0.15
N ARG A 62 -1.62 6.85 -1.35
CA ARG A 62 -3.01 7.15 -1.74
C ARG A 62 -4.02 6.55 -0.77
N VAL A 63 -3.89 5.25 -0.48
CA VAL A 63 -4.79 4.54 0.45
C VAL A 63 -4.65 5.08 1.88
N GLN A 64 -3.44 5.44 2.31
CA GLN A 64 -3.22 6.02 3.63
C GLN A 64 -3.84 7.41 3.76
N GLU A 65 -3.73 8.24 2.71
CA GLU A 65 -4.41 9.54 2.66
C GLU A 65 -5.93 9.39 2.73
N GLU A 66 -6.51 8.49 1.94
CA GLU A 66 -7.94 8.19 1.96
C GLU A 66 -8.41 7.72 3.33
N ARG A 67 -7.64 6.83 3.98
CA ARG A 67 -7.89 6.39 5.35
C ARG A 67 -7.89 7.56 6.33
N ILE A 68 -6.87 8.43 6.28
CA ILE A 68 -6.80 9.62 7.13
C ILE A 68 -8.00 10.53 6.87
N PHE A 69 -8.35 10.76 5.60
CA PHE A 69 -9.46 11.60 5.18
C PHE A 69 -10.82 11.13 5.71
N HIS A 70 -11.05 9.82 5.76
CA HIS A 70 -12.28 9.28 6.35
C HIS A 70 -12.23 9.23 7.89
N GLN A 71 -11.05 9.01 8.48
CA GLN A 71 -10.89 8.94 9.95
C GLN A 71 -10.93 10.31 10.65
N GLN A 72 -10.58 11.40 9.96
CA GLN A 72 -10.67 12.75 10.52
C GLN A 72 -12.12 13.16 10.84
N VAL A 73 -13.12 12.67 10.07
CA VAL A 73 -14.53 13.03 10.23
C VAL A 73 -15.26 12.09 11.20
N LYS A 74 -14.84 12.07 12.47
CA LYS A 74 -15.45 11.27 13.53
C LYS A 74 -16.36 12.09 14.46
N CYS A 75 -17.33 11.44 15.07
CA CYS A 75 -18.10 12.00 16.17
C CYS A 75 -17.87 11.17 17.43
N THR A 76 -17.30 11.80 18.46
CA THR A 76 -17.15 11.17 19.78
C THR A 76 -18.42 11.39 20.59
N ILE A 77 -19.05 10.30 21.03
CA ILE A 77 -20.16 10.33 21.98
C ILE A 77 -19.57 10.13 23.37
N SER A 78 -19.46 11.21 24.14
CA SER A 78 -19.10 11.18 25.55
C SER A 78 -20.34 11.33 26.44
N ASP A 79 -20.21 11.09 27.74
CA ASP A 79 -21.33 11.19 28.69
C ASP A 79 -21.87 12.62 28.84
N GLU A 80 -21.08 13.62 28.45
CA GLU A 80 -21.45 15.04 28.43
C GLU A 80 -22.10 15.45 27.10
N LYS A 81 -22.06 14.58 26.08
CA LYS A 81 -22.63 14.89 24.76
C LYS A 81 -24.14 15.00 24.87
N THR A 82 -24.69 16.16 24.48
CA THR A 82 -26.13 16.44 24.55
C THR A 82 -26.77 16.54 23.18
N CYS A 83 -28.04 16.15 23.10
CA CYS A 83 -28.87 16.32 21.93
C CYS A 83 -29.10 17.80 21.65
N ARG A 84 -28.81 18.25 20.43
CA ARG A 84 -28.99 19.67 20.07
C ARG A 84 -30.44 20.16 20.10
N VAL A 85 -31.41 19.25 20.02
CA VAL A 85 -32.85 19.56 20.06
C VAL A 85 -33.37 19.57 21.50
N CYS A 86 -33.38 18.42 22.18
CA CYS A 86 -33.97 18.31 23.52
C CYS A 86 -33.02 18.66 24.68
N LYS A 87 -31.75 18.96 24.39
CA LYS A 87 -30.69 19.32 25.35
C LYS A 87 -30.37 18.27 26.43
N LYS A 88 -30.96 17.08 26.36
CA LYS A 88 -30.64 15.93 27.24
C LYS A 88 -29.35 15.24 26.80
N LYS A 89 -28.65 14.60 27.73
CA LYS A 89 -27.46 13.75 27.48
C LYS A 89 -27.84 12.56 26.58
N MET A 90 -26.91 12.11 25.74
CA MET A 90 -27.14 10.95 24.85
C MET A 90 -27.23 9.63 25.64
N GLY A 91 -26.27 9.40 26.55
CA GLY A 91 -26.19 8.13 27.30
C GLY A 91 -26.26 6.93 26.36
N ASN A 92 -27.10 5.95 26.71
CA ASN A 92 -27.32 4.72 25.91
C ASN A 92 -28.47 4.85 24.90
N SER A 93 -28.98 6.06 24.66
CA SER A 93 -30.12 6.29 23.75
C SER A 93 -29.69 6.19 22.29
N ALA A 94 -30.57 5.67 21.42
CA ALA A 94 -30.35 5.72 19.98
C ALA A 94 -30.19 7.17 19.49
N PHE A 95 -29.22 7.40 18.60
CA PHE A 95 -28.89 8.73 18.08
C PHE A 95 -28.79 8.73 16.55
N ALA A 96 -28.92 9.92 15.96
CA ALA A 96 -28.68 10.19 14.56
C ALA A 96 -27.59 11.27 14.43
N ARG A 97 -26.75 11.16 13.41
CA ARG A 97 -25.68 12.10 13.09
C ARG A 97 -25.92 12.70 11.71
N TYR A 98 -25.90 14.04 11.63
CA TYR A 98 -25.95 14.78 10.38
C TYR A 98 -24.55 14.98 9.78
N PRO A 99 -24.42 15.21 8.46
CA PRO A 99 -23.12 15.44 7.80
C PRO A 99 -22.30 16.58 8.40
N ASN A 100 -22.96 17.62 8.91
CA ASN A 100 -22.33 18.76 9.60
C ASN A 100 -21.79 18.44 11.02
N GLY A 101 -21.90 17.19 11.48
CA GLY A 101 -21.40 16.74 12.78
C GLY A 101 -22.36 16.94 13.96
N VAL A 102 -23.57 17.46 13.70
CA VAL A 102 -24.62 17.57 14.72
C VAL A 102 -25.16 16.18 15.06
N VAL A 103 -25.29 15.90 16.36
CA VAL A 103 -25.89 14.67 16.86
C VAL A 103 -27.16 15.00 17.63
N VAL A 104 -28.20 14.23 17.35
CA VAL A 104 -29.49 14.32 18.01
C VAL A 104 -29.92 12.92 18.45
N HIS A 105 -30.81 12.84 19.43
CA HIS A 105 -31.53 11.58 19.68
C HIS A 105 -32.27 11.17 18.42
N TYR A 106 -32.39 9.87 18.18
CA TYR A 106 -33.09 9.34 17.00
C TYR A 106 -34.54 9.87 16.92
N PHE A 107 -35.25 9.95 18.05
CA PHE A 107 -36.59 10.54 18.12
C PHE A 107 -36.64 12.06 17.85
N CYS A 108 -35.52 12.77 18.04
CA CYS A 108 -35.41 14.20 17.72
C CYS A 108 -35.06 14.45 16.25
N CYS A 109 -34.74 13.40 15.48
CA CYS A 109 -34.49 13.46 14.04
C CYS A 109 -35.83 13.40 13.30
N LYS A 110 -36.43 14.57 13.03
CA LYS A 110 -37.69 14.67 12.28
C LYS A 110 -37.50 14.46 10.78
N ASP A 111 -36.43 15.04 10.23
CA ASP A 111 -36.00 14.88 8.85
C ASP A 111 -34.52 14.52 8.83
N ARG A 112 -34.15 13.51 8.04
CA ARG A 112 -32.76 13.06 7.88
C ARG A 112 -31.95 13.96 6.95
N GLY A 113 -32.62 14.66 6.02
CA GLY A 113 -31.97 15.55 5.06
C GLY A 113 -31.72 16.96 5.59
N VAL A 114 -32.43 17.37 6.65
CA VAL A 114 -32.37 18.74 7.19
C VAL A 114 -31.91 18.72 8.64
N CYS A 115 -30.81 19.41 8.94
CA CYS A 115 -30.30 19.51 10.29
C CYS A 115 -31.16 20.51 11.11
N PRO A 116 -31.67 20.13 12.30
CA PRO A 116 -32.58 20.99 13.08
C PRO A 116 -31.89 22.19 13.76
N THR A 117 -30.58 22.38 13.58
CA THR A 117 -29.82 23.52 14.11
C THR A 117 -29.28 24.47 13.05
N GLU A 118 -29.66 24.27 11.78
CA GLU A 118 -29.34 25.19 10.68
C GLU A 118 -30.47 26.19 10.39
N GLN A 119 -31.33 26.45 11.39
CA GLN A 119 -32.34 27.52 11.37
C GLN A 119 -31.90 28.70 12.24
#